data_AF-A0A957D1A8-F1
#
_entry.id   AF-A0A957D1A8-F1
#
_cell.length_a   1.000
_cell.length_b   1.000
_cell.length_c   1.000
_cell.angle_alpha   90.00
_cell.angle_beta   90.00
_cell.angle_gamma   90.00
#
_symmetry.space_group_name_H-M   'P 1'
#
loop_
_entity.id
_entity.type
_entity.pdbx_description
1 polymer ?
#
loop_
_entity_poly.entity_id
_entity_poly.type
_entity_poly.pdbx_seq_one_letter_code
_entity_poly.pdbx_strand_id
1 'polypeptide(L)' 'MSQAVKAVAITLAKQTKRNEFGAVYGELYRKFGVTSYKMLPVEKFDTAMKWLSNWYQSREGDVPF' A
#
# COMPACT_ATOMS: atom_id res chain seq x y z
N MET A 1 -9.10 -1.89 -4.23
CA MET A 1 -7.99 -1.06 -3.70
C MET A 1 -8.07 -0.76 -2.21
N SER A 2 -9.17 -0.19 -1.69
CA SER A 2 -9.27 0.20 -0.27
C SER A 2 -8.86 -0.90 0.72
N GLN A 3 -9.26 -2.16 0.48
CA GLN A 3 -8.92 -3.28 1.37
C GLN A 3 -7.42 -3.64 1.38
N ALA A 4 -6.76 -3.68 0.22
CA ALA A 4 -5.33 -4.01 0.13
C ALA A 4 -4.46 -2.91 0.76
N VAL A 5 -4.78 -1.64 0.50
CA VAL A 5 -4.12 -0.50 1.16
C VAL A 5 -4.33 -0.55 2.67
N LYS A 6 -5.55 -0.92 3.12
CA LYS A 6 -5.86 -1.05 4.54
C LYS A 6 -5.07 -2.18 5.21
N ALA A 7 -4.90 -3.33 4.57
CA ALA A 7 -4.08 -4.42 5.09
C ALA A 7 -2.61 -3.98 5.26
N VAL A 8 -2.02 -3.39 4.21
CA VAL A 8 -0.65 -2.83 4.23
C VAL A 8 -0.49 -1.79 5.35
N ALA A 9 -1.40 -0.82 5.41
CA ALA A 9 -1.33 0.25 6.38
C ALA A 9 -1.54 -0.24 7.82
N ILE A 10 -2.40 -1.24 8.06
CA ILE A 10 -2.56 -1.84 9.40
C ILE A 10 -1.28 -2.56 9.83
N THR A 11 -0.66 -3.34 8.96
CA THR A 11 0.58 -4.05 9.29
C THR A 11 1.72 -3.07 9.54
N LEU A 12 1.86 -2.04 8.71
CA LEU A 12 2.78 -0.94 8.93
C LEU A 12 2.51 -0.18 10.23
N ALA A 13 1.25 0.11 10.53
CA ALA A 13 0.86 0.79 11.76
C ALA A 13 1.15 -0.05 13.01
N LYS A 14 1.00 -1.38 12.93
CA LYS A 14 1.39 -2.30 14.00
C LYS A 14 2.90 -2.30 14.24
N GLN A 15 3.72 -2.31 13.18
CA GLN A 15 5.18 -2.31 13.28
C GLN A 15 5.73 -0.97 13.80
N THR A 16 5.20 0.14 13.30
CA THR A 16 5.71 1.49 13.62
C THR A 16 5.01 2.15 14.81
N LYS A 17 3.91 1.56 15.31
CA LYS A 17 2.96 2.16 16.26
C LYS A 17 2.46 3.55 15.84
N ARG A 18 2.47 3.85 14.54
CA ARG A 18 2.10 5.15 13.96
C ARG A 18 1.03 4.98 12.89
N ASN A 19 0.33 6.07 12.58
CA ASN A 19 -0.67 6.07 11.52
C ASN A 19 0.02 6.15 10.14
N GLU A 20 0.38 4.99 9.59
CA GLU A 20 1.09 4.87 8.31
C GLU A 20 0.17 4.92 7.08
N PHE A 21 -1.15 5.05 7.27
CA PHE A 21 -2.08 5.15 6.14
C PHE A 21 -1.71 6.31 5.21
N GLY A 22 -1.40 7.48 5.78
CA GLY A 22 -0.97 8.64 5.01
C GLY A 22 0.33 8.41 4.24
N ALA A 23 1.28 7.69 4.84
CA ALA A 23 2.55 7.35 4.20
C ALA A 23 2.35 6.40 3.02
N VAL A 24 1.54 5.35 3.18
CA VAL A 24 1.23 4.37 2.12
C VAL A 24 0.54 5.06 0.94
N TYR A 25 -0.45 5.93 1.20
CA TYR A 25 -1.08 6.73 0.14
C TYR A 25 -0.09 7.70 -0.51
N GLY A 26 0.76 8.37 0.27
CA GLY A 26 1.77 9.29 -0.25
C GLY A 26 2.80 8.61 -1.15
N GLU A 27 3.28 7.42 -0.78
CA GLU A 27 4.16 6.61 -1.62
C GLU A 27 3.47 6.11 -2.88
N LEU A 28 2.22 5.67 -2.78
CA LEU A 28 1.41 5.29 -3.93
C LEU A 28 1.27 6.45 -4.92
N TYR A 29 0.93 7.64 -4.41
CA TYR A 29 0.79 8.85 -5.22
C TYR A 29 2.11 9.26 -5.89
N ARG A 30 3.22 9.23 -5.14
CA ARG A 30 4.56 9.49 -5.70
C ARG A 30 4.98 8.48 -6.75
N LYS A 31 4.75 7.19 -6.50
CA LYS A 31 5.18 6.11 -7.40
C LYS A 31 4.43 6.10 -8.72
N PHE A 32 3.12 6.38 -8.66
CA PHE A 32 2.27 6.36 -9.85
C PHE A 32 2.06 7.74 -10.47
N GLY A 33 2.56 8.81 -9.84
CA GLY A 33 2.42 10.18 -10.31
C GLY A 33 0.99 10.70 -10.25
N VAL A 34 0.15 10.16 -9.36
CA VAL A 34 -1.27 10.51 -9.23
C VAL A 34 -1.53 11.19 -7.90
N THR A 35 -2.40 12.19 -7.87
CA THR A 35 -2.78 12.85 -6.60
C THR A 35 -3.98 12.18 -5.92
N SER A 36 -4.61 11.21 -6.59
CA SER A 36 -5.71 10.43 -6.02
C SER A 36 -5.79 9.07 -6.70
N TYR A 37 -6.19 8.04 -5.93
CA TYR A 37 -6.44 6.70 -6.45
C TYR A 37 -7.54 6.66 -7.54
N LYS A 38 -8.43 7.66 -7.58
CA LYS A 38 -9.47 7.80 -8.61
C LYS A 38 -8.92 8.18 -9.99
N MET A 39 -7.77 8.83 -10.03
CA MET A 39 -7.09 9.21 -11.28
C MET A 39 -6.11 8.15 -11.76
N LEU A 40 -5.98 7.04 -11.03
CA LEU A 40 -5.14 5.94 -11.45
C LEU A 40 -5.84 5.19 -12.59
N PRO A 41 -5.25 5.11 -13.80
CA PRO A 41 -5.83 4.34 -14.89
C PRO A 41 -5.89 2.86 -14.50
N VAL A 42 -6.92 2.17 -14.99
CA VAL A 42 -7.21 0.76 -14.68
C VAL A 42 -5.99 -0.14 -14.97
N GLU A 43 -5.22 0.16 -16.01
CA GLU A 43 -3.99 -0.56 -16.35
C GLU A 43 -2.91 -0.45 -15.27
N LYS A 44 -2.81 0.70 -14.59
CA LYS A 44 -1.89 0.92 -13.46
C LYS A 44 -2.47 0.41 -12.14
N PHE A 45 -3.78 0.14 -12.07
CA PHE A 45 -4.44 -0.35 -10.87
C PHE A 45 -3.95 -1.75 -10.46
N ASP A 46 -3.81 -2.65 -11.42
CA ASP A 46 -3.26 -3.99 -11.18
C ASP A 46 -1.79 -3.90 -10.70
N THR A 47 -1.00 -3.05 -11.34
CA THR A 47 0.40 -2.79 -10.96
C THR A 47 0.50 -2.24 -9.54
N ALA A 48 -0.37 -1.31 -9.17
CA ALA A 48 -0.44 -0.73 -7.84
C ALA A 48 -0.86 -1.75 -6.77
N MET A 49 -1.84 -2.61 -7.05
CA MET A 49 -2.23 -3.68 -6.13
C MET A 49 -1.12 -4.73 -5.98
N LYS A 50 -0.45 -5.14 -7.07
CA LYS A 50 0.72 -6.03 -7.00
C LYS A 50 1.85 -5.41 -6.18
N TRP A 51 2.14 -4.13 -6.38
CA TRP A 51 3.17 -3.44 -5.58
C TRP A 51 2.81 -3.41 -4.09
N LEU A 52 1.55 -3.08 -3.75
CA LEU A 52 1.06 -3.08 -2.37
C LEU A 52 1.15 -4.49 -1.74
N SER A 53 0.72 -5.53 -2.47
CA SER A 53 0.80 -6.92 -2.01
C SER A 53 2.24 -7.39 -1.82
N ASN A 54 3.16 -7.04 -2.72
CA ASN A 54 4.58 -7.33 -2.55
C ASN A 54 5.18 -6.58 -1.38
N TRP A 55 4.76 -5.32 -1.16
CA TRP A 55 5.23 -4.54 -0.03
C TRP A 55 4.73 -5.12 1.29
N TYR A 56 3.46 -5.57 1.31
CA TYR A 56 2.88 -6.32 2.42
C TYR A 56 3.66 -7.61 2.70
N GLN A 57 3.85 -8.47 1.70
CA GLN A 57 4.61 -9.72 1.85
C GLN A 57 6.06 -9.50 2.26
N SER A 58 6.73 -8.46 1.73
CA SER A 58 8.09 -8.12 2.13
C SER A 58 8.19 -7.64 3.58
N ARG A 59 7.09 -7.11 4.15
CA ARG A 59 7.01 -6.64 5.54
C ARG A 59 6.49 -7.73 6.49
N GLU A 60 5.64 -8.63 6.00
CA GLU A 60 5.15 -9.82 6.71
C GLU A 60 6.10 -11.01 6.60
N GLY A 61 7.12 -10.97 5.73
CA GLY A 61 8.14 -12.01 5.59
C GLY A 61 8.98 -12.29 6.84
N ASP A 62 8.68 -11.64 7.97
CA ASP A 62 9.24 -11.89 9.29
C ASP A 62 8.25 -12.58 10.26
N VAL A 63 7.04 -12.91 9.81
CA VAL A 63 6.07 -13.71 10.58
C VAL A 63 5.32 -14.67 9.66
N PRO A 64 5.69 -15.97 9.64
CA PRO A 64 4.83 -16.98 9.05
C PRO A 64 3.54 -17.08 9.87
N PHE A 65 2.42 -17.25 9.17
CA PHE A 65 1.13 -17.63 9.77
C PHE A 65 1.24 -18.94 10.55
#